data_AF-A0A293M6D2-F1
#
_entry.id   AF-A0A293M6D2-F1
#
_cell.length_a   1.000
_cell.length_b   1.000
_cell.length_c   1.000
_cell.angle_alpha   90.00
_cell.angle_beta   90.00
_cell.angle_gamma   90.00
#
_symmetry.space_group_name_H-M   'P 1'
#
loop_
_entity.id
_entity.type
_entity.pdbx_description
1 polymer ?
#
loop_
_entity_poly.entity_id
_entity_poly.type
_entity_poly.pdbx_seq_one_letter_code
_entity_poly.pdbx_strand_id
1 'polypeptide(L)'
;MWLTAIKHSNSCLSDVQYVLGNCLNGELLKTCIQALDCLLDQDSELCAHCSNSDFVNAVCLAASQLSGSDRSDSLRAFWHLLHSLDYEAKIGHLLLEHREQLHDLLRECLTDCCDTEHTLPSTQHCQSLAVTLAVVCSLEDAASSTHRAAGLDDELKQMLGSLYSIVHSKVVKFGSEAAPDLGTSDSDLEETKECLVLLDGALSRVLQTCSDKSDSGR
;
A
#
# COMPACT_ATOMS: atom_id res chain seq x y z
N MET A 1 9.24 10.47 -24.65
CA MET A 1 8.91 11.75 -25.33
C MET A 1 7.95 12.60 -24.49
N TRP A 2 6.87 12.03 -23.92
CA TRP A 2 5.96 12.74 -22.98
C TRP A 2 6.56 12.97 -21.57
N LEU A 3 7.19 11.95 -20.98
CA LEU A 3 7.96 12.06 -19.72
C LEU A 3 8.99 13.21 -19.75
N THR A 4 9.71 13.33 -20.87
CA THR A 4 10.67 14.42 -21.10
C THR A 4 9.97 15.78 -21.16
N ALA A 5 8.77 15.88 -21.75
CA ALA A 5 8.01 17.13 -21.79
C ALA A 5 7.49 17.55 -20.40
N ILE A 6 7.12 16.58 -19.55
CA ILE A 6 6.74 16.83 -18.14
C ILE A 6 7.98 17.29 -17.35
N LYS A 7 9.14 16.63 -17.50
CA LYS A 7 10.41 17.05 -16.86
C LYS A 7 10.82 18.49 -17.18
N HIS A 8 10.52 18.97 -18.39
CA HIS A 8 10.89 20.33 -18.82
C HIS A 8 9.80 21.39 -18.53
N SER A 9 8.65 20.96 -18.02
CA SER A 9 7.56 21.83 -17.62
C SER A 9 7.51 21.90 -16.10
N ASN A 10 8.30 22.82 -15.51
CA ASN A 10 8.24 23.10 -14.06
C ASN A 10 6.81 23.47 -13.59
N SER A 11 5.93 23.91 -14.49
CA SER A 11 4.53 24.22 -14.19
C SER A 11 3.65 22.97 -14.08
N CYS A 12 3.92 21.90 -14.83
CA CYS A 12 3.00 20.77 -14.91
C CYS A 12 2.88 20.00 -13.58
N LEU A 13 4.00 19.77 -12.87
CA LEU A 13 3.94 19.08 -11.58
C LEU A 13 3.29 19.96 -10.50
N SER A 14 3.58 21.26 -10.47
CA SER A 14 2.92 22.18 -9.53
C SER A 14 1.42 22.28 -9.80
N ASP A 15 1.00 22.25 -11.07
CA ASP A 15 -0.41 22.26 -11.45
C ASP A 15 -1.10 20.95 -11.03
N VAL A 16 -0.44 19.80 -11.21
CA VAL A 16 -0.96 18.50 -10.77
C VAL A 16 -1.06 18.44 -9.24
N GLN A 17 -0.04 18.90 -8.51
CA GLN A 17 -0.08 18.98 -7.05
C GLN A 17 -1.20 19.91 -6.57
N TYR A 18 -1.41 21.04 -7.24
CA TYR A 18 -2.52 21.93 -6.96
C TYR A 18 -3.88 21.24 -7.17
N VAL A 19 -4.04 20.49 -8.28
CA VAL A 19 -5.24 19.69 -8.55
C VAL A 19 -5.47 18.65 -7.45
N LEU A 20 -4.44 17.90 -7.06
CA LEU A 20 -4.55 16.89 -5.99
C LEU A 20 -5.01 17.50 -4.66
N GLY A 21 -4.46 18.67 -4.29
CA GLY A 21 -4.77 19.30 -3.01
C GLY A 21 -6.10 20.06 -2.96
N ASN A 22 -6.69 20.43 -4.10
CA ASN A 22 -7.82 21.38 -4.14
C ASN A 22 -9.01 20.92 -4.98
N CYS A 23 -8.88 19.87 -5.79
CA CYS A 23 -9.95 19.42 -6.64
C CYS A 23 -10.95 18.54 -5.88
N LEU A 24 -12.25 18.73 -6.17
CA LEU A 24 -13.34 17.88 -5.66
C LEU A 24 -13.86 16.89 -6.72
N ASN A 25 -13.29 16.91 -7.93
CA ASN A 25 -13.68 16.02 -9.00
C ASN A 25 -12.94 14.68 -8.86
N GLY A 26 -13.65 13.66 -8.35
CA GLY A 26 -13.08 12.33 -8.10
C GLY A 26 -12.47 11.66 -9.34
N GLU A 27 -13.05 11.83 -10.53
CA GLU A 27 -12.50 11.25 -11.77
C GLU A 27 -11.19 11.91 -12.19
N LEU A 28 -11.09 13.24 -12.00
CA LEU A 28 -9.85 13.96 -12.27
C LEU A 28 -8.77 13.53 -11.26
N LEU A 29 -9.11 13.44 -9.97
CA LEU A 29 -8.19 12.99 -8.93
C LEU A 29 -7.69 11.57 -9.19
N LYS A 30 -8.59 10.64 -9.55
CA LYS A 30 -8.26 9.28 -9.96
C LYS A 30 -7.26 9.28 -11.12
N THR A 31 -7.57 10.02 -12.19
CA THR A 31 -6.70 10.11 -13.37
C THR A 31 -5.32 10.67 -13.00
N CYS A 32 -5.26 11.69 -12.15
CA CYS A 32 -4.00 12.26 -11.67
C CYS A 32 -3.19 11.26 -10.85
N ILE A 33 -3.81 10.55 -9.90
CA ILE A 33 -3.13 9.55 -9.07
C ILE A 33 -2.59 8.41 -9.95
N GLN A 34 -3.39 7.87 -10.86
CA GLN A 34 -2.98 6.78 -11.76
C GLN A 34 -1.86 7.21 -12.72
N ALA A 35 -1.93 8.44 -13.24
CA ALA A 35 -0.86 8.97 -14.08
C ALA A 35 0.43 9.14 -13.28
N LEU A 36 0.36 9.68 -12.07
CA LEU A 36 1.54 9.85 -11.20
C LEU A 36 2.14 8.52 -10.79
N ASP A 37 1.32 7.54 -10.44
CA ASP A 37 1.76 6.18 -10.11
C ASP A 37 2.66 5.62 -11.22
N CYS A 38 2.19 5.67 -12.47
CA CYS A 38 2.98 5.24 -13.64
C CYS A 38 4.24 6.08 -13.88
N LEU A 39 4.20 7.39 -13.63
CA LEU A 39 5.32 8.31 -13.88
C LEU A 39 6.43 8.13 -12.83
N LEU A 40 6.06 8.04 -11.55
CA LEU A 40 7.01 7.94 -10.44
C LEU A 40 7.65 6.55 -10.37
N ASP A 41 6.94 5.50 -10.77
CA ASP A 41 7.49 4.14 -10.88
C ASP A 41 8.64 4.05 -11.90
N GLN A 42 8.60 4.88 -12.95
CA GLN A 42 9.59 4.84 -14.04
C GLN A 42 10.74 5.84 -13.90
N ASP A 43 10.65 6.76 -12.93
CA ASP A 43 11.50 7.95 -12.90
C ASP A 43 11.92 8.32 -11.48
N SER A 44 13.03 7.75 -11.01
CA SER A 44 13.54 7.94 -9.66
C SER A 44 13.88 9.40 -9.34
N GLU A 45 14.32 10.19 -10.33
CA GLU A 45 14.59 11.63 -10.13
C GLU A 45 13.30 12.39 -9.84
N LEU A 46 12.23 12.09 -10.57
CA LEU A 46 10.91 12.70 -10.34
C LEU A 46 10.32 12.20 -9.02
N CYS A 47 10.49 10.91 -8.71
CA CYS A 47 10.10 10.32 -7.44
C CYS A 47 10.74 11.07 -6.26
N ALA A 48 12.07 11.23 -6.27
CA ALA A 48 12.81 11.97 -5.25
C ALA A 48 12.37 13.45 -5.14
N HIS A 49 12.05 14.09 -6.27
CA HIS A 49 11.52 15.46 -6.27
C HIS A 49 10.13 15.57 -5.61
N CYS A 50 9.28 14.57 -5.83
CA CYS A 50 7.94 14.45 -5.24
C CYS A 50 7.95 13.97 -3.78
N SER A 51 9.07 13.52 -3.23
CA SER A 51 9.21 13.07 -1.84
C SER A 51 9.31 14.22 -0.83
N ASN A 52 8.34 15.14 -0.85
CA ASN A 52 8.26 16.29 0.04
C ASN A 52 6.88 16.39 0.72
N SER A 53 6.81 17.16 1.81
CA SER A 53 5.58 17.30 2.64
C SER A 53 4.37 17.78 1.85
N ASP A 54 4.57 18.77 0.97
CA ASP A 54 3.46 19.42 0.28
C ASP A 54 2.83 18.48 -0.75
N PHE A 55 3.66 17.69 -1.44
CA PHE A 55 3.20 16.70 -2.40
C PHE A 55 2.55 15.51 -1.72
N VAL A 56 3.17 14.96 -0.67
CA VAL A 56 2.60 13.84 0.11
C VAL A 56 1.25 14.22 0.69
N ASN A 57 1.14 15.41 1.27
CA ASN A 57 -0.13 15.92 1.79
C ASN A 57 -1.19 16.06 0.68
N ALA A 58 -0.83 16.61 -0.48
CA ALA A 58 -1.76 16.72 -1.60
C ALA A 58 -2.27 15.35 -2.09
N VAL A 59 -1.40 14.35 -2.16
CA VAL A 59 -1.77 12.97 -2.56
C VAL A 59 -2.68 12.32 -1.51
N CYS A 60 -2.37 12.46 -0.21
CA CYS A 60 -3.21 11.96 0.87
C CYS A 60 -4.59 12.64 0.88
N LEU A 61 -4.66 13.96 0.68
CA LEU A 61 -5.93 14.68 0.55
C LEU A 61 -6.74 14.17 -0.66
N ALA A 62 -6.12 14.01 -1.82
CA ALA A 62 -6.78 13.48 -3.00
C ALA A 62 -7.39 12.09 -2.75
N ALA A 63 -6.65 11.20 -2.08
CA ALA A 63 -7.14 9.85 -1.75
C ALA A 63 -8.38 9.88 -0.85
N SER A 64 -8.47 10.83 0.09
CA SER A 64 -9.66 11.01 0.93
C SER A 64 -10.92 11.37 0.14
N GLN A 65 -10.77 12.03 -1.02
CA GLN A 65 -11.86 12.51 -1.86
C GLN A 65 -12.30 11.52 -2.95
N LEU A 66 -11.54 10.44 -3.14
CA LEU A 66 -11.92 9.38 -4.08
C LEU A 66 -13.28 8.80 -3.68
N SER A 67 -14.15 8.52 -4.64
CA SER A 67 -15.47 7.95 -4.36
C SER A 67 -15.98 7.23 -5.60
N GLY A 68 -17.03 6.41 -5.43
CA GLY A 68 -17.66 5.68 -6.54
C GLY A 68 -17.18 4.22 -6.67
N SER A 69 -17.62 3.57 -7.73
CA SER A 69 -17.41 2.13 -7.97
C SER A 69 -15.94 1.74 -8.14
N ASP A 70 -15.11 2.68 -8.59
CA ASP A 70 -13.71 2.43 -8.94
C ASP A 70 -12.74 2.88 -7.84
N ARG A 71 -13.26 3.12 -6.63
CA ARG A 71 -12.47 3.59 -5.50
C ARG A 71 -11.35 2.62 -5.13
N SER A 72 -11.63 1.32 -5.12
CA SER A 72 -10.63 0.29 -4.79
C SER A 72 -9.43 0.29 -5.76
N ASP A 73 -9.68 0.39 -7.07
CA ASP A 73 -8.61 0.51 -8.08
C ASP A 73 -7.81 1.81 -7.95
N SER A 74 -8.48 2.90 -7.59
CA SER A 74 -7.84 4.20 -7.36
C SER A 74 -6.98 4.19 -6.10
N LEU A 75 -7.43 3.51 -5.04
CA LEU A 75 -6.67 3.30 -3.81
C LEU A 75 -5.45 2.40 -4.05
N ARG A 76 -5.55 1.39 -4.93
CA ARG A 76 -4.39 0.58 -5.32
C ARG A 76 -3.27 1.43 -5.92
N ALA A 77 -3.60 2.31 -6.87
CA ALA A 77 -2.64 3.23 -7.47
C ALA A 77 -2.06 4.21 -6.42
N PHE A 78 -2.90 4.70 -5.50
CA PHE A 78 -2.45 5.55 -4.40
C PHE A 78 -1.43 4.84 -3.49
N TRP A 79 -1.71 3.59 -3.07
CA TRP A 79 -0.80 2.84 -2.21
C TRP A 79 0.51 2.51 -2.92
N HIS A 80 0.45 2.16 -4.20
CA HIS A 80 1.64 1.91 -5.01
C HIS A 80 2.49 3.18 -5.15
N LEU A 81 1.87 4.33 -5.45
CA LEU A 81 2.54 5.63 -5.50
C LEU A 81 3.25 5.94 -4.17
N LEU A 82 2.60 5.75 -3.02
CA LEU A 82 3.23 5.95 -1.71
C LEU A 82 4.39 4.98 -1.49
N HIS A 83 4.25 3.73 -1.94
CA HIS A 83 5.32 2.75 -1.85
C HIS A 83 6.53 3.14 -2.68
N SER A 84 6.35 3.62 -3.92
CA SER A 84 7.45 4.09 -4.78
C SER A 84 8.19 5.26 -4.14
N LEU A 85 7.46 6.23 -3.56
CA LEU A 85 8.05 7.33 -2.81
C LEU A 85 8.83 6.86 -1.58
N ASP A 86 8.29 5.90 -0.82
CA ASP A 86 8.95 5.40 0.39
C ASP A 86 10.15 4.50 0.08
N TYR A 87 10.07 3.73 -1.01
CA TYR A 87 11.17 2.94 -1.52
C TYR A 87 12.37 3.83 -1.86
N GLU A 88 12.14 4.87 -2.65
CA GLU A 88 13.18 5.77 -3.15
C GLU A 88 13.72 6.72 -2.05
N ALA A 89 12.84 7.34 -1.26
CA ALA A 89 13.21 8.47 -0.39
C ALA A 89 12.83 8.33 1.09
N LYS A 90 12.27 7.18 1.51
CA LYS A 90 11.91 6.90 2.92
C LYS A 90 10.99 7.95 3.53
N ILE A 91 9.84 8.15 2.87
CA ILE A 91 8.85 9.16 3.24
C ILE A 91 8.01 8.81 4.48
N GLY A 92 8.21 7.67 5.15
CA GLY A 92 7.42 7.27 6.32
C GLY A 92 7.22 8.37 7.38
N HIS A 93 8.21 9.25 7.59
CA HIS A 93 8.11 10.39 8.50
C HIS A 93 7.13 11.49 8.03
N LEU A 94 6.97 11.67 6.71
CA LEU A 94 6.01 12.60 6.11
C LEU A 94 4.57 12.09 6.18
N LEU A 95 4.38 10.77 6.27
CA LEU A 95 3.07 10.13 6.36
C LEU A 95 2.46 10.21 7.76
N LEU A 96 3.23 10.61 8.79
CA LEU A 96 2.78 10.61 10.18
C LEU A 96 1.60 11.53 10.47
N GLU A 97 1.43 12.60 9.69
CA GLU A 97 0.29 13.51 9.82
C GLU A 97 -1.02 12.91 9.26
N HIS A 98 -0.90 11.91 8.40
CA HIS A 98 -2.02 11.20 7.77
C HIS A 98 -2.26 9.81 8.36
N ARG A 99 -1.61 9.49 9.49
CA ARG A 99 -1.59 8.13 10.04
C ARG A 99 -2.98 7.52 10.24
N GLU A 100 -3.88 8.25 10.91
CA GLU A 100 -5.25 7.78 11.16
C GLU A 100 -6.00 7.56 9.85
N GLN A 101 -5.88 8.49 8.91
CA GLN A 101 -6.47 8.36 7.58
C GLN A 101 -5.94 7.12 6.83
N LEU A 102 -4.64 6.86 6.88
CA LEU A 102 -4.02 5.69 6.23
C LEU A 102 -4.49 4.38 6.88
N HIS A 103 -4.71 4.37 8.20
CA HIS A 103 -5.30 3.24 8.91
C HIS A 103 -6.76 3.01 8.49
N ASP A 104 -7.55 4.07 8.32
CA ASP A 104 -8.92 3.99 7.81
C ASP A 104 -8.96 3.40 6.39
N LEU A 105 -8.07 3.87 5.51
CA LEU A 105 -7.94 3.33 4.15
C LEU A 105 -7.47 1.87 4.15
N LEU A 106 -6.61 1.47 5.09
CA LEU A 106 -6.23 0.06 5.26
C LEU A 106 -7.43 -0.80 5.67
N ARG A 107 -8.28 -0.32 6.61
CA ARG A 107 -9.51 -1.05 6.99
C ARG A 107 -10.43 -1.26 5.79
N GLU A 108 -10.56 -0.25 4.93
CA GLU A 108 -11.32 -0.35 3.69
C GLU A 108 -10.74 -1.44 2.77
N CYS A 109 -9.44 -1.41 2.49
CA CYS A 109 -8.78 -2.43 1.68
C CYS A 109 -8.93 -3.85 2.26
N LEU A 110 -8.85 -4.00 3.57
CA LEU A 110 -9.02 -5.30 4.23
C LEU A 110 -10.46 -5.80 4.15
N THR A 111 -11.44 -4.90 4.23
CA THR A 111 -12.85 -5.25 4.10
C THR A 111 -13.14 -5.76 2.70
N ASP A 112 -12.70 -5.03 1.67
CA ASP A 112 -12.82 -5.43 0.25
C ASP A 112 -12.15 -6.78 -0.03
N CYS A 113 -10.99 -7.05 0.61
CA CYS A 113 -10.26 -8.30 0.41
C CYS A 113 -10.87 -9.50 1.16
N CYS A 114 -11.65 -9.26 2.22
CA CYS A 114 -12.10 -10.28 3.16
C CYS A 114 -13.64 -10.44 3.21
N ASP A 115 -14.35 -10.16 2.11
CA ASP A 115 -15.82 -10.24 2.03
C ASP A 115 -16.41 -11.61 2.47
N THR A 116 -15.62 -12.68 2.52
CA THR A 116 -15.99 -13.92 3.24
C THR A 116 -14.82 -14.49 4.03
N GLU A 117 -15.08 -14.97 5.26
CA GLU A 117 -14.10 -15.51 6.23
C GLU A 117 -13.22 -16.67 5.70
N HIS A 118 -13.46 -17.17 4.49
CA HIS A 118 -12.82 -18.37 3.94
C HIS A 118 -12.29 -18.21 2.50
N THR A 119 -12.43 -17.04 1.87
CA THR A 119 -11.87 -16.79 0.53
C THR A 119 -10.49 -16.16 0.64
N LEU A 120 -9.52 -16.77 -0.04
CA LEU A 120 -8.24 -16.13 -0.29
C LEU A 120 -8.43 -14.90 -1.19
N PRO A 121 -7.67 -13.81 -0.98
CA PRO A 121 -7.65 -12.72 -1.94
C PRO A 121 -7.16 -13.23 -3.30
N SER A 122 -7.62 -12.62 -4.40
CA SER A 122 -7.02 -12.91 -5.70
C SER A 122 -5.54 -12.52 -5.73
N THR A 123 -4.77 -13.05 -6.68
CA THR A 123 -3.34 -12.77 -6.86
C THR A 123 -3.03 -11.27 -6.89
N GLN A 124 -3.83 -10.52 -7.66
CA GLN A 124 -3.71 -9.06 -7.75
C GLN A 124 -3.98 -8.35 -6.41
N HIS A 125 -4.96 -8.82 -5.65
CA HIS A 125 -5.25 -8.28 -4.31
C HIS A 125 -4.13 -8.62 -3.31
N CYS A 126 -3.51 -9.80 -3.42
CA CYS A 126 -2.39 -10.18 -2.57
C CYS A 126 -1.20 -9.23 -2.75
N GLN A 127 -0.82 -8.94 -4.00
CA GLN A 127 0.27 -8.02 -4.31
C GLN A 127 -0.05 -6.60 -3.83
N SER A 128 -1.24 -6.11 -4.17
CA SER A 128 -1.71 -4.78 -3.76
C SER A 128 -1.68 -4.62 -2.23
N LEU A 129 -2.20 -5.61 -1.51
CA LEU A 129 -2.25 -5.55 -0.05
C LEU A 129 -0.86 -5.65 0.57
N ALA A 130 0.03 -6.48 0.04
CA ALA A 130 1.41 -6.53 0.51
C ALA A 130 2.14 -5.19 0.35
N VAL A 131 1.91 -4.48 -0.76
CA VAL A 131 2.41 -3.12 -0.99
C VAL A 131 1.85 -2.14 0.05
N THR A 132 0.52 -2.16 0.26
CA THR A 132 -0.13 -1.35 1.31
C THR A 132 0.49 -1.61 2.69
N LEU A 133 0.68 -2.87 3.05
CA LEU A 133 1.27 -3.26 4.35
C LEU A 133 2.73 -2.83 4.48
N ALA A 134 3.50 -2.82 3.40
CA ALA A 134 4.88 -2.30 3.42
C ALA A 134 4.91 -0.81 3.76
N VAL A 135 4.03 0.00 3.16
CA VAL A 135 3.89 1.43 3.48
C VAL A 135 3.49 1.63 4.94
N VAL A 136 2.54 0.84 5.45
CA VAL A 136 2.10 0.90 6.85
C VAL A 136 3.23 0.50 7.81
N CYS A 137 4.05 -0.50 7.47
CA CYS A 137 5.23 -0.83 8.28
C CYS A 137 6.19 0.37 8.37
N SER A 138 6.53 1.00 7.24
CA SER A 138 7.40 2.17 7.22
C SER A 138 6.84 3.34 8.03
N LEU A 139 5.52 3.58 7.95
CA LEU A 139 4.82 4.57 8.75
C LEU A 139 4.95 4.28 10.26
N GLU A 140 4.70 3.05 10.69
CA GLU A 140 4.75 2.68 12.10
C GLU A 140 6.18 2.66 12.66
N ASP A 141 7.17 2.30 11.85
CA ASP A 141 8.58 2.43 12.23
C ASP A 141 8.99 3.91 12.37
N ALA A 142 8.52 4.78 11.46
CA ALA A 142 8.74 6.21 11.58
C ALA A 142 8.07 6.79 12.84
N ALA A 143 6.85 6.37 13.17
CA ALA A 143 6.15 6.80 14.39
C ALA A 143 6.94 6.44 15.65
N SER A 144 7.51 5.23 15.64
CA SER A 144 8.34 4.72 16.74
C SER A 144 9.63 5.50 16.90
N SER A 145 10.31 5.81 15.79
CA SER A 145 11.55 6.58 15.78
C SER A 145 11.36 8.03 16.25
N THR A 146 10.13 8.56 16.14
CA THR A 146 9.77 9.94 16.50
C THR A 146 9.05 10.03 17.86
N HIS A 147 9.04 8.95 18.65
CA HIS A 147 8.35 8.86 19.94
C HIS A 147 6.85 9.22 19.90
N ARG A 148 6.22 9.09 18.73
CA ARG A 148 4.76 9.16 18.63
C ARG A 148 4.16 7.80 19.01
N ALA A 149 2.90 7.79 19.42
CA ALA A 149 2.19 6.54 19.67
C ALA A 149 2.17 5.69 18.38
N ALA A 150 2.89 4.59 18.39
CA ALA A 150 2.98 3.63 17.29
C ALA A 150 2.11 2.40 17.59
N GLY A 151 1.77 1.66 16.55
CA GLY A 151 0.95 0.46 16.61
C GLY A 151 -0.50 0.67 16.17
N LEU A 152 -1.06 -0.37 15.59
CA LEU A 152 -2.45 -0.41 15.14
C LEU A 152 -3.41 -0.52 16.33
N ASP A 153 -4.65 -0.06 16.15
CA ASP A 153 -5.72 -0.36 17.09
C ASP A 153 -6.08 -1.86 17.09
N ASP A 154 -6.88 -2.25 18.07
CA ASP A 154 -7.25 -3.64 18.29
C ASP A 154 -8.08 -4.23 17.14
N GLU A 155 -8.90 -3.41 16.47
CA GLU A 155 -9.73 -3.84 15.35
C GLU A 155 -8.86 -4.20 14.12
N LEU A 156 -7.95 -3.30 13.73
CA LEU A 156 -7.01 -3.55 12.64
C LEU A 156 -6.10 -4.74 12.94
N LYS A 157 -5.61 -4.87 14.18
CA LYS A 157 -4.83 -6.04 14.61
C LYS A 157 -5.62 -7.33 14.44
N GLN A 158 -6.91 -7.34 14.81
CA GLN A 158 -7.76 -8.51 14.68
C GLN A 158 -8.02 -8.86 13.20
N MET A 159 -8.30 -7.88 12.34
CA MET A 159 -8.50 -8.08 10.90
C MET A 159 -7.23 -8.67 10.26
N LEU A 160 -6.07 -8.06 10.51
CA LEU A 160 -4.79 -8.52 9.97
C LEU A 160 -4.39 -9.90 10.52
N GLY A 161 -4.61 -10.16 11.82
CA GLY A 161 -4.32 -11.45 12.43
C GLY A 161 -5.20 -12.58 11.87
N SER A 162 -6.46 -12.27 11.55
CA SER A 162 -7.39 -13.21 10.92
C SER A 162 -6.94 -13.53 9.50
N LEU A 163 -6.62 -12.51 8.70
CA LEU A 163 -6.09 -12.69 7.35
C LEU A 163 -4.76 -13.45 7.35
N TYR A 164 -3.83 -13.10 8.24
CA TYR A 164 -2.57 -13.81 8.41
C TYR A 164 -2.79 -15.29 8.68
N SER A 165 -3.70 -15.65 9.59
CA SER A 165 -4.00 -17.05 9.91
C SER A 165 -4.50 -17.83 8.69
N ILE A 166 -5.32 -17.20 7.83
CA ILE A 166 -5.84 -17.80 6.60
C ILE A 166 -4.71 -17.99 5.57
N VAL A 167 -3.95 -16.94 5.29
CA VAL A 167 -2.86 -16.94 4.30
C VAL A 167 -1.76 -17.91 4.72
N HIS A 168 -1.31 -17.83 5.98
CA HIS A 168 -0.25 -18.67 6.53
C HIS A 168 -0.60 -20.16 6.46
N SER A 169 -1.82 -20.54 6.85
CA SER A 169 -2.32 -21.91 6.74
C SER A 169 -2.24 -22.45 5.31
N LYS A 170 -2.46 -21.60 4.31
CA LYS A 170 -2.40 -21.97 2.89
C LYS A 170 -0.96 -22.09 2.41
N VAL A 171 -0.09 -21.14 2.76
CA VAL A 171 1.35 -21.20 2.45
C VAL A 171 1.99 -22.46 3.03
N VAL A 172 1.70 -22.81 4.28
CA VAL A 172 2.21 -24.04 4.92
C VAL A 172 1.71 -25.30 4.20
N LYS A 173 0.44 -25.34 3.77
CA LYS A 173 -0.10 -26.47 2.99
C LYS A 173 0.67 -26.67 1.69
N PHE A 174 0.93 -25.61 0.93
CA PHE A 174 1.76 -25.67 -0.29
C PHE A 174 3.18 -26.16 -0.03
N GLY A 175 3.76 -25.87 1.14
CA GLY A 175 5.08 -26.39 1.53
C GLY A 175 5.08 -27.86 1.95
N SER A 176 3.91 -28.40 2.34
CA SER A 176 3.75 -29.77 2.83
C SER A 176 3.32 -30.79 1.78
N GLU A 177 2.67 -30.33 0.71
CA GLU A 177 2.31 -31.18 -0.42
C GLU A 177 3.57 -31.49 -1.25
N ALA A 178 4.02 -32.75 -1.21
CA ALA A 178 5.12 -33.21 -2.04
C ALA A 178 4.81 -32.90 -3.52
N ALA A 179 5.78 -32.31 -4.21
CA ALA A 179 5.67 -31.88 -5.60
C ALA A 179 4.94 -32.97 -6.42
N PRO A 180 3.78 -32.66 -7.03
CA PRO A 180 3.16 -33.61 -7.93
C PRO A 180 4.15 -33.88 -9.06
N ASP A 181 4.56 -35.14 -9.17
CA ASP A 181 5.17 -35.67 -10.38
C ASP A 181 4.24 -35.30 -11.55
N LEU A 182 4.82 -34.86 -12.67
CA LEU A 182 4.21 -34.58 -13.99
C LEU A 182 4.07 -33.10 -14.39
N GLY A 183 5.11 -32.58 -15.04
CA GLY A 183 5.06 -32.33 -16.50
C GLY A 183 4.21 -31.18 -17.05
N THR A 184 3.47 -30.44 -16.22
CA THR A 184 2.73 -29.24 -16.64
C THR A 184 3.17 -28.07 -15.77
N SER A 185 3.92 -27.12 -16.35
CA SER A 185 4.22 -25.85 -15.69
C SER A 185 2.93 -25.04 -15.61
N ASP A 186 2.21 -25.18 -14.50
CA ASP A 186 1.03 -24.38 -14.21
C ASP A 186 1.53 -23.03 -13.66
N SER A 187 1.93 -22.13 -14.58
CA SER A 187 2.48 -20.81 -14.28
C SER A 187 1.60 -20.03 -13.30
N ASP A 188 0.30 -20.20 -13.42
CA ASP A 188 -0.73 -19.50 -12.64
C ASP A 188 -0.74 -19.99 -11.19
N LEU A 189 -0.42 -21.26 -10.96
CA LEU A 189 -0.31 -21.85 -9.61
C LEU A 189 0.94 -21.36 -8.89
N GLU A 190 2.08 -21.29 -9.58
CA GLU A 190 3.32 -20.76 -9.01
C GLU A 190 3.21 -19.25 -8.75
N GLU A 191 2.60 -18.47 -9.65
CA GLU A 191 2.35 -17.04 -9.44
C GLU A 191 1.44 -16.80 -8.21
N THR A 192 0.38 -17.60 -8.07
CA THR A 192 -0.51 -17.54 -6.91
C THR A 192 0.25 -17.85 -5.61
N LYS A 193 1.13 -18.86 -5.63
CA LYS A 193 1.95 -19.24 -4.49
C LYS A 193 2.94 -18.14 -4.10
N GLU A 194 3.64 -17.55 -5.07
CA GLU A 194 4.56 -16.44 -4.83
C GLU A 194 3.84 -15.24 -4.20
N CYS A 195 2.65 -14.90 -4.69
CA CYS A 195 1.86 -13.79 -4.15
C CYS A 195 1.36 -14.04 -2.73
N LEU A 196 0.99 -15.29 -2.40
CA LEU A 196 0.60 -15.66 -1.04
C LEU A 196 1.79 -15.62 -0.08
N VAL A 197 2.98 -16.06 -0.51
CA VAL A 197 4.21 -15.97 0.29
C VAL A 197 4.60 -14.51 0.55
N LEU A 198 4.48 -13.66 -0.47
CA LEU A 198 4.72 -12.23 -0.34
C LEU A 198 3.75 -11.59 0.67
N LEU A 199 2.46 -11.90 0.57
CA LEU A 199 1.44 -11.40 1.49
C LEU A 199 1.64 -11.94 2.92
N ASP A 200 1.97 -13.23 3.08
CA ASP A 200 2.28 -13.85 4.38
C ASP A 200 3.43 -13.11 5.09
N GLY A 201 4.51 -12.83 4.35
CA GLY A 201 5.65 -12.07 4.87
C GLY A 201 5.29 -10.63 5.26
N ALA A 202 4.48 -9.94 4.45
CA ALA A 202 4.03 -8.59 4.75
C ALA A 202 3.12 -8.54 5.99
N LEU A 203 2.21 -9.50 6.12
CA LEU A 203 1.32 -9.65 7.28
C LEU A 203 2.10 -9.98 8.56
N SER A 204 3.05 -10.91 8.49
CA SER A 204 3.92 -11.24 9.61
C SER A 204 4.70 -10.00 10.08
N ARG A 205 5.26 -9.23 9.13
CA ARG A 205 6.03 -8.02 9.45
C ARG A 205 5.17 -6.95 10.10
N VAL A 206 4.01 -6.61 9.53
CA VAL A 206 3.17 -5.55 10.09
C VAL A 206 2.68 -5.90 11.50
N LEU A 207 2.32 -7.17 11.74
CA LEU A 207 1.90 -7.64 13.05
C LEU A 207 3.06 -7.57 14.06
N GLN A 208 4.28 -7.95 13.65
CA GLN A 208 5.46 -7.85 14.51
C GLN A 208 5.81 -6.38 14.85
N THR A 209 5.89 -5.53 13.81
CA THR A 209 6.16 -4.09 13.93
C THR A 209 5.20 -3.40 14.90
N CYS A 210 3.96 -3.89 14.99
CA CYS A 210 2.91 -3.33 15.85
C CYS A 210 2.73 -4.06 17.19
N SER A 211 3.27 -5.28 17.34
CA SER A 211 3.19 -6.09 18.57
C SER A 211 4.28 -5.71 19.57
N ASP A 212 5.54 -5.59 19.11
CA ASP A 212 6.73 -5.33 19.94
C ASP A 212 6.68 -4.02 20.74
N LYS A 213 5.71 -3.16 20.41
CA LYS A 213 5.63 -1.78 20.88
C LYS A 213 4.49 -1.56 21.88
N SER A 214 3.70 -2.61 22.17
CA SER A 214 2.67 -2.63 23.22
C SER A 214 3.26 -2.86 24.62
N ASP A 215 4.40 -3.56 24.70
CA ASP A 215 5.00 -4.03 25.96
C ASP A 215 6.07 -3.08 26.53
N SER A 216 6.50 -2.06 25.78
CA SER A 216 7.49 -1.07 26.25
C SER A 216 6.89 0.09 27.05
N GLY A 217 5.60 0.01 27.42
CA GLY A 217 4.84 1.07 28.10
C GLY A 217 4.35 0.70 29.51
N ARG A 218 5.13 -0.04 30.30
CA ARG A 218 4.86 -0.28 31.73
C ARG A 218 6.05 0.08 32.61
#